data_AF-A0A6V7J9X5-F1
#
_entry.id   AF-A0A6V7J9X5-F1
#
_cell.length_a   1.000
_cell.length_b   1.000
_cell.length_c   1.000
_cell.angle_alpha   90.00
_cell.angle_beta   90.00
_cell.angle_gamma   90.00
#
_symmetry.space_group_name_H-M   'P 1'
#
loop_
_entity.id
_entity.type
_entity.pdbx_description
1 polymer ?
#
loop_
_entity_poly.entity_id
_entity_poly.type
_entity_poly.pdbx_seq_one_letter_code
_entity_poly.pdbx_strand_id
1 'polypeptide(L)' 'NSVEGPTLTIQKVNRLHMGSYLCIATNGVPPTVSKRIALIVH' A
#
# COMPACT_ATOMS: atom_id res chain seq x y z
N ASN A 1 -5.76 -6.93 -7.93
CA ASN A 1 -5.69 -5.47 -7.75
C ASN A 1 -4.42 -5.13 -6.98
N SER A 2 -3.32 -4.95 -7.70
CA SER A 2 -2.05 -4.39 -7.18
C SER A 2 -1.72 -3.17 -8.03
N VAL A 3 -1.09 -2.16 -7.43
CA VAL A 3 -0.64 -0.95 -8.12
C VAL A 3 0.88 -0.97 -8.09
N GLU A 4 1.51 -0.73 -9.23
CA GLU A 4 2.96 -0.66 -9.35
C GLU A 4 3.45 0.79 -9.21
N GLY A 5 4.61 0.94 -8.56
CA GLY A 5 5.27 2.23 -8.38
C GLY A 5 5.62 2.51 -6.92
N PRO A 6 6.47 3.53 -6.69
CA PRO A 6 6.94 3.89 -5.36
C PRO A 6 5.86 4.61 -4.51
N THR A 7 4.81 5.12 -5.15
CA THR A 7 3.76 5.92 -4.51
C THR A 7 2.38 5.43 -4.92
N LEU A 8 1.49 5.24 -3.94
CA LEU A 8 0.07 4.99 -4.14
C LEU A 8 -0.74 6.20 -3.69
N THR A 9 -1.42 6.85 -4.62
CA THR A 9 -2.29 8.01 -4.34
C THR A 9 -3.75 7.59 -4.38
N ILE A 10 -4.48 7.76 -3.28
CA ILE A 10 -5.93 7.53 -3.20
C ILE A 10 -6.61 8.90 -3.17
N GLN A 11 -7.22 9.30 -4.28
CA GLN A 11 -7.95 10.57 -4.35
C GLN A 11 -9.37 10.40 -3.80
N LYS A 12 -9.92 11.47 -3.19
CA LYS A 12 -11.29 11.49 -2.65
C LYS A 12 -11.57 10.30 -1.72
N VAL A 13 -10.73 10.16 -0.69
CA VAL A 13 -10.80 9.05 0.27
C VAL A 13 -12.17 9.01 0.97
N ASN A 14 -12.75 7.81 1.11
CA ASN A 14 -13.97 7.55 1.87
C ASN A 14 -13.81 6.24 2.69
N ARG A 15 -14.82 5.87 3.49
CA ARG A 15 -14.76 4.70 4.38
C ARG A 15 -14.58 3.35 3.68
N LEU A 16 -14.96 3.23 2.40
CA LEU A 16 -14.73 2.01 1.61
C LEU A 16 -13.26 1.79 1.29
N HIS A 17 -12.43 2.84 1.36
CA HIS A 17 -10.98 2.74 1.21
C HIS A 17 -10.27 2.39 2.53
N MET A 18 -10.95 2.34 3.68
CA MET A 18 -10.30 1.96 4.93
C MET A 18 -9.78 0.53 4.86
N GLY A 19 -8.63 0.27 5.49
CA GLY A 19 -8.05 -1.06 5.50
C GLY A 19 -6.55 -1.09 5.72
N SER A 20 -5.97 -2.28 5.61
CA SER A 20 -4.52 -2.48 5.62
C SER A 20 -3.97 -2.50 4.20
N TYR A 21 -3.01 -1.64 3.92
CA TYR A 21 -2.24 -1.62 2.68
C TYR A 21 -0.88 -2.27 2.91
N LEU A 22 -0.42 -3.04 1.93
CA LEU A 22 0.90 -3.66 1.94
C LEU A 22 1.75 -3.00 0.85
N CYS A 23 2.80 -2.30 1.25
CA CYS A 23 3.83 -1.83 0.35
C CYS A 23 4.93 -2.89 0.29
N ILE A 24 5.30 -3.33 -0.91
CA ILE A 24 6.34 -4.33 -1.15
C ILE A 24 7.40 -3.66 -2.01
N ALA A 25 8.67 -3.71 -1.57
CA ALA A 25 9.80 -3.26 -2.37
C ALA A 25 10.76 -4.43 -2.58
N THR A 26 11.07 -4.70 -3.84
CA THR A 26 11.95 -5.79 -4.26
C THR A 26 12.96 -5.29 -5.28
N ASN A 27 14.17 -5.82 -5.25
CA ASN A 27 15.22 -5.64 -6.26
C ASN A 27 15.52 -6.97 -6.98
N GLY A 28 14.66 -7.98 -6.85
CA GLY A 28 14.86 -9.32 -7.43
C GLY A 28 15.78 -10.24 -6.62
N VAL A 29 16.38 -9.78 -5.52
CA VAL A 29 17.23 -10.59 -4.64
C VAL A 29 16.54 -10.79 -3.29
N PRO A 30 16.28 -12.04 -2.86
CA PRO A 30 15.67 -12.30 -1.55
C PRO A 30 16.53 -11.81 -0.36
N PRO A 31 15.92 -11.39 0.77
CA PRO A 31 14.48 -11.32 1.02
C PRO A 31 13.86 -10.00 0.54
N THR A 32 12.61 -10.08 0.07
CA THR A 32 11.81 -8.90 -0.24
C THR A 32 11.38 -8.21 1.05
N VAL A 33 11.47 -6.88 1.07
CA VAL A 33 11.01 -6.07 2.21
C VAL A 33 9.58 -5.60 1.99
N SER A 34 8.80 -5.54 3.06
CA SER A 34 7.43 -5.04 2.99
C SER A 34 7.04 -4.24 4.24
N LYS A 35 6.07 -3.33 4.08
CA LYS A 35 5.51 -2.52 5.16
C LYS A 35 3.99 -2.58 5.10
N ARG A 36 3.36 -2.90 6.24
CA ARG A 36 1.91 -2.84 6.41
C ARG A 36 1.52 -1.47 6.96
N ILE A 37 0.53 -0.83 6.35
CA ILE A 37 0.08 0.53 6.65
C ILE A 37 -1.43 0.50 6.87
N ALA A 38 -1.92 0.99 8.01
CA ALA A 38 -3.35 1.09 8.28
C ALA A 38 -3.90 2.44 7.82
N LEU A 39 -4.89 2.43 6.94
CA LEU A 39 -5.64 3.62 6.54
C LEU A 39 -6.94 3.69 7.36
N ILE A 40 -7.03 4.69 8.21
CA ILE A 40 -8.18 4.98 9.06
C ILE A 40 -8.78 6.31 8.62
N VAL A 41 -10.10 6.36 8.44
CA VAL A 41 -10.86 7.54 8.00
C VAL A 41 -11.89 7.89 9.07
N HIS A 42 -11.89 9.14 9.52
CA HIS A 42 -12.82 9.66 10.54
C HIS A 42 -14.13 10.13 9.92
#